data_AF-J9EBH0-F1
#
_entry.id   AF-J9EBH0-F1
#
_cell.length_a   1.000
_cell.length_b   1.000
_cell.length_c   1.000
_cell.angle_alpha   90.00
_cell.angle_beta   90.00
_cell.angle_gamma   90.00
#
_symmetry.space_group_name_H-M   'P 1'
#
loop_
_entity.id
_entity.type
_entity.pdbx_description
1 polymer ?
#
loop_
_entity_poly.entity_id
_entity_poly.type
_entity_poly.pdbx_seq_one_letter_code
_entity_poly.pdbx_strand_id
1 'polypeptide(L)'
;MKGMKSYLLESESYNSNEESNSDNPLAIAQIGLLNNRNVPITIFHGYGELINVVWNANGQPMLLCDKNLIYRQYYGYIPLMSGLSITVDVIGTIAIDLYGSATINLWNKDAGMKVNSTISTKLEGSINLASSNNLIGRATTLLYASGTVNVRFDADFFTVPHLFCITVSHSPIVIK
;
A
#
# COMPACT_ATOMS: atom_id res chain seq x y z
N MET A 1 12.15 -7.02 11.22
CA MET A 1 12.93 -8.09 10.57
C MET A 1 13.96 -8.58 11.57
N LYS A 2 14.07 -9.89 11.80
CA LYS A 2 15.04 -10.52 12.73
C LYS A 2 15.75 -11.69 12.03
N GLY A 3 16.97 -12.01 12.45
CA GLY A 3 17.65 -13.27 12.06
C GLY A 3 18.27 -13.36 10.67
N MET A 4 18.52 -12.23 9.98
CA MET A 4 19.03 -12.24 8.59
C MET A 4 20.55 -12.01 8.44
N LYS A 5 21.29 -11.86 9.56
CA LYS A 5 22.74 -11.61 9.52
C LYS A 5 23.54 -12.75 8.87
N SER A 6 23.05 -13.99 8.96
CA SER A 6 23.73 -15.19 8.46
C SER A 6 23.94 -15.23 6.93
N TYR A 7 23.28 -14.36 6.16
CA TYR A 7 23.38 -14.31 4.70
C TYR A 7 24.35 -13.27 4.15
N LEU A 8 24.79 -12.33 5.00
CA LEU A 8 25.93 -11.48 4.66
C LEU A 8 27.17 -12.31 4.98
N LEU A 9 27.97 -12.65 3.96
CA LEU A 9 29.22 -13.41 4.10
C LEU A 9 30.33 -12.61 4.81
N GLU A 10 29.95 -11.72 5.73
CA GLU A 10 30.87 -10.91 6.50
C GLU A 10 31.34 -11.74 7.69
N SER A 11 32.63 -12.06 7.68
CA SER A 11 33.35 -12.74 8.75
C SER A 11 33.49 -11.78 9.94
N GLU A 12 32.40 -11.54 10.66
CA GLU A 12 32.50 -10.95 12.00
C GLU A 12 33.21 -11.98 12.90
N SER A 13 34.35 -11.55 13.44
CA SER A 13 35.23 -12.31 14.33
C SER A 13 34.44 -13.14 15.36
N TYR A 14 34.72 -14.44 15.42
CA TYR A 14 34.24 -15.35 16.46
C TYR A 14 34.61 -14.82 17.86
N ASN A 15 33.72 -14.03 18.47
CA ASN A 15 33.68 -13.84 19.92
C ASN A 15 32.70 -14.87 20.46
N SER A 16 33.25 -16.01 20.87
CA SER A 16 32.54 -17.19 21.34
C SER A 16 31.96 -16.99 22.74
N ASN A 17 31.04 -16.04 22.94
CA ASN A 17 30.33 -15.86 24.22
C ASN A 17 28.93 -15.21 24.12
N GLU A 18 28.35 -15.03 22.93
CA GLU A 18 26.91 -14.79 22.83
C GLU A 18 26.23 -16.09 22.41
N GLU A 19 25.39 -16.64 23.29
CA GLU A 19 24.44 -17.69 22.95
C GLU A 19 23.70 -17.27 21.68
N SER A 20 24.08 -17.88 20.55
CA SER A 20 23.33 -17.82 19.33
C SER A 20 22.02 -18.57 19.57
N ASN A 21 21.04 -17.90 20.20
CA ASN A 21 19.66 -18.24 19.91
C ASN A 21 19.55 -18.12 18.41
N SER A 22 19.38 -19.27 17.74
CA SER A 22 19.12 -19.33 16.30
C SER A 22 17.73 -18.74 16.08
N ASP A 23 17.62 -17.43 16.20
CA ASP A 23 16.39 -16.70 15.97
C ASP A 23 16.04 -16.93 14.50
N ASN A 24 15.06 -17.81 14.28
CA ASN A 24 14.54 -18.11 12.96
C ASN A 24 14.21 -16.79 12.25
N PRO A 25 14.64 -16.62 10.98
CA PRO A 25 14.44 -15.37 10.29
C PRO A 25 12.94 -15.09 10.17
N LEU A 26 12.53 -13.90 10.59
CA LEU A 26 11.13 -13.49 10.62
C LEU A 26 10.99 -12.08 10.02
N ALA A 27 10.13 -11.97 9.02
CA ALA A 27 9.69 -10.70 8.46
C ALA A 27 8.17 -10.60 8.48
N ILE A 28 7.69 -9.52 9.07
CA ILE A 28 6.29 -9.16 9.16
C ILE A 28 6.14 -7.76 8.59
N ALA A 29 5.17 -7.56 7.72
CA ALA A 29 4.79 -6.26 7.20
C ALA A 29 3.38 -5.90 7.68
N GLN A 30 3.17 -4.61 7.98
CA GLN A 30 1.86 -4.10 8.34
C GLN A 30 1.61 -2.81 7.56
N ILE A 31 0.43 -2.72 6.95
CA ILE A 31 -0.01 -1.54 6.22
C ILE A 31 -1.06 -0.81 7.07
N GLY A 32 -0.84 0.48 7.30
CA GLY A 32 -1.81 1.37 7.93
C GLY A 32 -2.46 2.28 6.90
N LEU A 33 -3.77 2.49 7.00
CA LEU A 33 -4.53 3.38 6.11
C LEU A 33 -5.58 4.16 6.92
N LEU A 34 -5.65 5.48 6.71
CA LEU A 34 -6.62 6.38 7.36
C LEU A 34 -6.72 6.16 8.90
N ASN A 35 -5.55 6.11 9.55
CA ASN A 35 -5.42 5.87 11.00
C ASN A 35 -5.93 4.49 11.49
N ASN A 36 -6.23 3.56 10.57
CA ASN A 36 -6.50 2.17 10.88
C ASN A 36 -5.26 1.32 10.55
N ARG A 37 -4.90 0.38 11.44
CA ARG A 37 -3.83 -0.60 11.21
C ARG A 37 -4.45 -1.90 10.71
N ASN A 38 -4.08 -2.33 9.52
CA ASN A 38 -4.52 -3.63 9.01
C ASN A 38 -3.81 -4.78 9.73
N VAL A 39 -4.37 -5.98 9.58
CA VAL A 39 -3.78 -7.23 10.07
C VAL A 39 -2.36 -7.36 9.49
N PRO A 40 -1.33 -7.58 10.33
CA PRO A 40 0.02 -7.79 9.85
C PRO A 40 0.10 -9.05 9.00
N ILE A 41 0.84 -8.99 7.89
CA ILE A 41 1.13 -10.11 7.01
C ILE A 41 2.54 -10.63 7.28
N THR A 42 2.68 -11.93 7.46
CA THR A 42 3.98 -12.59 7.58
C THR A 42 4.50 -12.83 6.16
N ILE A 43 5.69 -12.30 5.85
CA ILE A 43 6.34 -12.50 4.56
C ILE A 43 7.04 -13.86 4.54
N PHE A 44 7.76 -14.16 5.61
CA PHE A 44 8.39 -15.46 5.84
C PHE A 44 8.59 -15.68 7.34
N HIS A 45 8.55 -16.94 7.73
CA HIS A 45 8.91 -17.45 9.04
C HIS A 45 9.84 -18.66 8.89
N GLY A 46 11.08 -18.49 9.35
CA GLY A 46 12.12 -19.52 9.23
C GLY A 46 12.83 -19.50 7.88
N TYR A 47 13.91 -20.29 7.83
CA TYR A 47 14.84 -20.31 6.69
C TYR A 47 14.26 -20.89 5.40
N GLY A 48 13.37 -21.89 5.51
CA GLY A 48 12.75 -22.53 4.34
C GLY A 48 11.85 -21.56 3.56
N GLU A 49 10.98 -20.83 4.27
CA GLU A 49 10.11 -19.82 3.65
C GLU A 49 10.91 -18.64 3.11
N LEU A 50 11.96 -18.21 3.81
CA LEU A 50 12.85 -17.15 3.33
C LEU A 50 13.47 -17.51 1.98
N ILE A 51 14.07 -18.71 1.88
CA ILE A 51 14.68 -19.17 0.62
C ILE A 51 13.63 -19.30 -0.48
N ASN A 52 12.41 -19.76 -0.16
CA ASN A 52 11.32 -19.78 -1.11
C ASN A 52 10.98 -18.37 -1.62
N VAL A 53 10.89 -17.36 -0.74
CA VAL A 53 10.65 -15.96 -1.14
C VAL A 53 11.78 -15.43 -2.03
N VAL A 54 13.04 -15.72 -1.69
CA VAL A 54 14.21 -15.31 -2.50
C VAL A 54 14.18 -15.95 -3.89
N TRP A 55 13.85 -17.24 -4.00
CA TRP A 55 13.74 -17.91 -5.31
C TRP A 55 12.56 -17.42 -6.13
N ASN A 56 11.46 -17.01 -5.49
CA ASN A 56 10.31 -16.43 -6.18
C ASN A 56 10.50 -14.93 -6.53
N ALA A 57 11.59 -14.30 -6.09
CA ALA A 57 11.92 -12.92 -6.42
C ALA A 57 12.48 -12.79 -7.86
N ASN A 58 11.62 -13.07 -8.84
CA ASN A 58 11.94 -13.09 -10.28
C ASN A 58 11.74 -11.72 -10.98
N GLY A 59 11.40 -10.68 -10.23
CA GLY A 59 11.14 -9.33 -10.76
C GLY A 59 9.78 -9.11 -11.41
N GLN A 60 8.90 -10.12 -11.43
CA GLN A 60 7.55 -9.94 -11.93
C GLN A 60 6.71 -9.13 -10.92
N PRO A 61 5.92 -8.14 -11.38
CA PRO A 61 5.02 -7.40 -10.51
C PRO A 61 3.89 -8.30 -10.02
N MET A 62 3.72 -8.36 -8.71
CA MET A 62 2.64 -9.07 -8.02
C MET A 62 1.75 -8.07 -7.30
N LEU A 63 0.44 -8.35 -7.25
CA LEU A 63 -0.51 -7.57 -6.47
C LEU A 63 -0.27 -7.82 -4.97
N LEU A 64 0.11 -6.78 -4.24
CA LEU A 64 0.33 -6.83 -2.79
C LEU A 64 -0.91 -6.43 -2.01
N CYS A 65 -1.65 -5.45 -2.51
CA CYS A 65 -2.84 -4.92 -1.85
C CYS A 65 -3.81 -4.36 -2.89
N ASP A 66 -5.07 -4.76 -2.79
CA ASP A 66 -6.20 -4.14 -3.49
C ASP A 66 -7.25 -3.84 -2.41
N LYS A 67 -7.54 -2.56 -2.22
CA LYS A 67 -8.51 -2.08 -1.24
C LYS A 67 -9.33 -0.94 -1.80
N ASN A 68 -10.65 -1.09 -1.74
CA ASN A 68 -11.61 -0.02 -1.97
C ASN A 68 -12.39 0.23 -0.68
N LEU A 69 -12.47 1.49 -0.25
CA LEU A 69 -13.19 1.88 0.96
C LEU A 69 -13.90 3.21 0.77
N ILE A 70 -15.01 3.36 1.49
CA ILE A 70 -15.73 4.63 1.61
C ILE A 70 -15.13 5.36 2.80
N TYR A 71 -14.46 6.49 2.55
CA TYR A 71 -13.81 7.27 3.62
C TYR A 71 -14.73 8.37 4.16
N ARG A 72 -15.77 8.74 3.41
CA ARG A 72 -16.76 9.74 3.85
C ARG A 72 -18.12 9.40 3.28
N GLN A 73 -19.14 9.39 4.12
CA GLN A 73 -20.53 9.33 3.70
C GLN A 73 -21.32 10.34 4.51
N TYR A 74 -22.11 11.16 3.84
CA TYR A 74 -23.02 12.11 4.45
C TYR A 74 -24.38 11.98 3.80
N TYR A 75 -25.39 11.71 4.62
CA TYR A 75 -26.78 11.67 4.20
C TYR A 75 -27.57 12.63 5.08
N GLY A 76 -28.22 13.61 4.46
CA GLY A 76 -29.01 14.63 5.13
C GLY A 76 -30.40 14.70 4.54
N TYR A 77 -31.42 14.65 5.40
CA TYR A 77 -32.81 14.86 5.00
C TYR A 77 -33.33 16.11 5.69
N ILE A 78 -33.78 17.09 4.90
CA ILE A 78 -34.21 18.40 5.37
C ILE A 78 -35.62 18.65 4.84
N PRO A 79 -36.65 18.65 5.70
CA PRO A 79 -37.98 19.09 5.31
C PRO A 79 -38.03 20.63 5.26
N LEU A 80 -38.60 21.19 4.20
CA LEU A 80 -38.78 22.63 4.02
C LEU A 80 -40.18 23.03 4.48
N MET A 81 -40.32 24.28 4.95
CA MET A 81 -41.62 24.85 5.33
C MET A 81 -42.65 24.88 4.18
N SER A 82 -42.18 24.80 2.94
CA SER A 82 -43.03 24.70 1.74
C SER A 82 -43.69 23.33 1.54
N GLY A 83 -43.38 22.33 2.37
CA GLY A 83 -43.85 20.94 2.19
C GLY A 83 -42.98 20.10 1.25
N LEU A 84 -41.93 20.70 0.69
CA LEU A 84 -40.88 20.02 -0.06
C LEU A 84 -39.89 19.33 0.90
N SER A 85 -39.22 18.29 0.45
CA SER A 85 -38.08 17.69 1.12
C SER A 85 -36.83 17.73 0.26
N ILE A 86 -35.71 18.11 0.87
CA ILE A 86 -34.38 18.05 0.28
C ILE A 86 -33.64 16.86 0.88
N THR A 87 -33.10 16.02 0.02
CA THR A 87 -32.18 14.94 0.40
C THR A 87 -30.81 15.23 -0.18
N VAL A 88 -29.81 15.36 0.67
CA VAL A 88 -28.40 15.52 0.30
C VAL A 88 -27.68 14.21 0.57
N ASP A 89 -27.05 13.65 -0.45
CA ASP A 89 -26.22 12.45 -0.35
C ASP A 89 -24.82 12.77 -0.88
N VAL A 90 -23.78 12.55 -0.08
CA VAL A 90 -22.38 12.76 -0.46
C VAL A 90 -21.57 11.54 -0.07
N ILE A 91 -20.95 10.89 -1.05
CA ILE A 91 -20.17 9.66 -0.89
C ILE A 91 -18.76 9.89 -1.42
N GLY A 92 -17.77 9.78 -0.53
CA GLY A 92 -16.34 9.80 -0.82
C GLY A 92 -15.77 8.39 -0.75
N THR A 93 -15.24 7.92 -1.87
CA THR A 93 -14.61 6.60 -2.04
C THR A 93 -13.14 6.75 -2.36
N ILE A 94 -12.30 5.87 -1.84
CA ILE A 94 -10.87 5.77 -2.17
C ILE A 94 -10.55 4.31 -2.49
N ALA A 95 -9.82 4.11 -3.59
CA ALA A 95 -9.31 2.82 -4.03
C ALA A 95 -7.78 2.89 -4.11
N ILE A 96 -7.13 1.84 -3.64
CA ILE A 96 -5.68 1.72 -3.54
C ILE A 96 -5.27 0.37 -4.12
N ASP A 97 -4.45 0.44 -5.15
CA ASP A 97 -3.85 -0.70 -5.80
C ASP A 97 -2.34 -0.64 -5.59
N LEU A 98 -1.78 -1.66 -4.93
CA LEU A 98 -0.36 -1.76 -4.62
C LEU A 98 0.23 -2.98 -5.32
N TYR A 99 1.18 -2.73 -6.20
CA TYR A 99 1.97 -3.75 -6.88
C TYR A 99 3.40 -3.69 -6.39
N GLY A 100 4.02 -4.86 -6.21
CA GLY A 100 5.42 -4.98 -5.83
C GLY A 100 6.14 -5.99 -6.71
N SER A 101 7.38 -5.70 -7.03
CA SER A 101 8.31 -6.69 -7.56
C SER A 101 9.62 -6.63 -6.81
N ALA A 102 10.26 -7.78 -6.67
CA ALA A 102 11.58 -7.90 -6.08
C ALA A 102 12.44 -8.78 -6.99
N THR A 103 13.71 -8.41 -7.13
CA THR A 103 14.75 -9.12 -7.86
C THR A 103 15.94 -9.27 -6.93
N ILE A 104 16.44 -10.50 -6.77
CA ILE A 104 17.66 -10.76 -5.99
C ILE A 104 18.63 -11.51 -6.90
N ASN A 105 19.84 -10.97 -7.04
CA ASN A 105 20.92 -11.59 -7.78
C ASN A 105 22.08 -11.87 -6.83
N LEU A 106 22.17 -13.11 -6.34
CA LEU A 106 23.24 -13.54 -5.42
C LEU A 106 24.64 -13.54 -6.06
N TRP A 107 24.73 -13.70 -7.38
CA TRP A 107 26.01 -13.73 -8.09
C TRP A 107 26.58 -12.33 -8.27
N ASN A 108 25.75 -11.38 -8.70
CA ASN A 108 26.15 -9.98 -8.81
C ASN A 108 26.10 -9.23 -7.47
N LYS A 109 25.57 -9.88 -6.43
CA LYS A 109 25.35 -9.32 -5.09
C LYS A 109 24.47 -8.07 -5.11
N ASP A 110 23.41 -8.10 -5.91
CA ASP A 110 22.44 -7.01 -6.02
C ASP A 110 21.05 -7.44 -5.57
N ALA A 111 20.33 -6.49 -4.99
CA ALA A 111 18.89 -6.59 -4.76
C ALA A 111 18.18 -5.35 -5.29
N GLY A 112 17.07 -5.58 -5.97
CA GLY A 112 16.19 -4.53 -6.48
C GLY A 112 14.77 -4.79 -6.02
N MET A 113 14.07 -3.74 -5.62
CA MET A 113 12.65 -3.80 -5.26
C MET A 113 11.95 -2.59 -5.86
N LYS A 114 10.81 -2.82 -6.51
CA LYS A 114 9.95 -1.78 -7.08
C LYS A 114 8.57 -1.94 -6.51
N VAL A 115 8.02 -0.86 -5.98
CA VAL A 115 6.67 -0.79 -5.46
C VAL A 115 5.93 0.30 -6.21
N ASN A 116 4.86 -0.06 -6.89
CA ASN A 116 4.00 0.86 -7.60
C ASN A 116 2.65 0.92 -6.88
N SER A 117 2.29 2.10 -6.40
CA SER A 117 1.02 2.35 -5.71
C SER A 117 0.19 3.30 -6.56
N THR A 118 -0.99 2.86 -6.98
CA THR A 118 -2.00 3.70 -7.61
C THR A 118 -3.10 3.98 -6.59
N ILE A 119 -3.42 5.25 -6.43
CA ILE A 119 -4.45 5.73 -5.51
C ILE A 119 -5.45 6.52 -6.32
N SER A 120 -6.71 6.13 -6.25
CA SER A 120 -7.81 6.87 -6.87
C SER A 120 -8.87 7.20 -5.84
N THR A 121 -9.49 8.35 -5.99
CA THR A 121 -10.58 8.79 -5.14
C THR A 121 -11.70 9.39 -5.98
N LYS A 122 -12.93 9.12 -5.54
CA LYS A 122 -14.15 9.65 -6.13
C LYS A 122 -14.95 10.32 -5.02
N LEU A 123 -15.45 11.51 -5.29
CA LEU A 123 -16.42 12.21 -4.45
C LEU A 123 -17.68 12.44 -5.28
N GLU A 124 -18.75 11.79 -4.91
CA GLU A 124 -20.05 11.86 -5.55
C GLU A 124 -21.01 12.61 -4.63
N GLY A 125 -21.71 13.61 -5.15
CA GLY A 125 -22.70 14.39 -4.41
C GLY A 125 -24.01 14.44 -5.19
N SER A 126 -25.13 14.21 -4.52
CA SER A 126 -26.48 14.23 -5.10
C SER A 126 -27.41 15.02 -4.19
N ILE A 127 -28.10 15.99 -4.76
CA ILE A 127 -29.14 16.77 -4.07
C ILE A 127 -30.44 16.47 -4.79
N ASN A 128 -31.39 15.90 -4.07
CA ASN A 128 -32.72 15.56 -4.55
C ASN A 128 -33.74 16.47 -3.89
N LEU A 129 -34.63 17.06 -4.69
CA LEU A 129 -35.80 17.80 -4.22
C LEU A 129 -37.04 16.94 -4.49
N ALA A 130 -37.83 16.67 -3.47
CA ALA A 130 -39.05 15.87 -3.58
C ALA A 130 -40.26 16.57 -2.93
N SER A 131 -41.46 16.25 -3.41
CA SER A 131 -42.74 16.64 -2.80
C SER A 131 -43.61 15.41 -2.66
N SER A 132 -44.02 15.06 -1.43
CA SER A 132 -44.91 13.91 -1.13
C SER A 132 -44.62 12.66 -2.00
N ASN A 133 -43.35 12.23 -2.02
CA ASN A 133 -42.81 11.09 -2.78
C ASN A 133 -42.57 11.27 -4.30
N ASN A 134 -42.89 12.42 -4.89
CA ASN A 134 -42.51 12.73 -6.27
C ASN A 134 -41.18 13.50 -6.31
N LEU A 135 -40.22 12.99 -7.08
CA LEU A 135 -38.93 13.65 -7.31
C LEU A 135 -39.10 14.80 -8.31
N ILE A 136 -38.87 16.03 -7.86
CA ILE A 136 -39.04 17.25 -8.65
C ILE A 136 -37.74 17.62 -9.38
N GLY A 137 -36.61 17.43 -8.72
CA GLY A 137 -35.31 17.78 -9.28
C GLY A 137 -34.19 16.99 -8.64
N ARG A 138 -33.14 16.72 -9.43
CA ARG A 138 -31.91 16.09 -8.99
C ARG A 138 -30.73 16.85 -9.57
N ALA A 139 -29.80 17.24 -8.71
CA ALA A 139 -28.51 17.78 -9.10
C ALA A 139 -27.42 16.82 -8.61
N THR A 140 -26.59 16.33 -9.53
CA THR A 140 -25.46 15.45 -9.19
C THR A 140 -24.14 16.09 -9.57
N THR A 141 -23.16 15.95 -8.70
CA THR A 141 -21.77 16.37 -8.92
C THR A 141 -20.86 15.17 -8.69
N LEU A 142 -19.80 15.08 -9.50
CA LEU A 142 -18.81 14.03 -9.41
C LEU A 142 -17.44 14.67 -9.55
N LEU A 143 -16.57 14.39 -8.60
CA LEU A 143 -15.17 14.78 -8.61
C LEU A 143 -14.33 13.51 -8.50
N TYR A 144 -13.34 13.39 -9.37
CA TYR A 144 -12.44 12.25 -9.44
C TYR A 144 -10.99 12.74 -9.38
N ALA A 145 -10.18 12.11 -8.55
CA ALA A 145 -8.74 12.35 -8.51
C ALA A 145 -7.97 11.03 -8.49
N SER A 146 -6.91 10.92 -9.29
CA SER A 146 -6.06 9.74 -9.34
C SER A 146 -4.59 10.13 -9.40
N GLY A 147 -3.76 9.37 -8.70
CA GLY A 147 -2.32 9.56 -8.65
C GLY A 147 -1.59 8.23 -8.50
N THR A 148 -0.37 8.18 -9.00
CA THR A 148 0.49 7.00 -8.92
C THR A 148 1.82 7.38 -8.29
N VAL A 149 2.29 6.56 -7.36
CA VAL A 149 3.56 6.71 -6.65
C VAL A 149 4.39 5.46 -6.90
N ASN A 150 5.62 5.65 -7.38
CA ASN A 150 6.58 4.57 -7.59
C ASN A 150 7.72 4.73 -6.59
N VAL A 151 8.01 3.67 -5.86
CA VAL A 151 9.14 3.57 -4.95
C VAL A 151 10.07 2.50 -5.49
N ARG A 152 11.33 2.84 -5.71
CA ARG A 152 12.35 1.88 -6.10
C ARG A 152 13.48 1.90 -5.08
N PHE A 153 13.84 0.70 -4.63
CA PHE A 153 14.92 0.41 -3.72
C PHE A 153 15.94 -0.46 -4.45
N ASP A 154 17.17 -0.01 -4.55
CA ASP A 154 18.28 -0.77 -5.11
C ASP A 154 19.37 -0.89 -4.04
N ALA A 155 19.93 -2.08 -3.86
CA ALA A 155 20.98 -2.37 -2.91
C ALA A 155 22.08 -3.19 -3.60
N ASP A 156 23.33 -2.72 -3.45
CA ASP A 156 24.53 -3.39 -3.95
C ASP A 156 25.41 -3.78 -2.75
N PHE A 157 25.62 -5.09 -2.62
CA PHE A 157 26.38 -5.73 -1.55
C PHE A 157 27.77 -6.18 -2.03
N PHE A 158 28.26 -5.71 -3.19
CA PHE A 158 29.54 -6.11 -3.76
C PHE A 158 30.74 -5.54 -2.98
N THR A 159 30.65 -4.29 -2.50
CA THR A 159 31.70 -3.63 -1.70
C THR A 159 31.20 -3.19 -0.33
N VAL A 160 32.13 -3.07 0.62
CA VAL A 160 31.89 -2.46 1.94
C VAL A 160 32.49 -1.04 1.90
N PRO A 161 31.72 0.02 2.22
CA PRO A 161 30.33 0.04 2.69
C PRO A 161 29.31 -0.29 1.59
N HIS A 162 28.23 -1.00 1.97
CA HIS A 162 27.15 -1.35 1.06
C HIS A 162 26.42 -0.11 0.53
N LEU A 163 26.06 -0.13 -0.75
CA LEU A 163 25.38 0.98 -1.41
C LEU A 163 23.87 0.74 -1.39
N PHE A 164 23.13 1.71 -0.88
CA PHE A 164 21.67 1.69 -0.86
C PHE A 164 21.12 2.93 -1.56
N CYS A 165 20.22 2.73 -2.51
CA CYS A 165 19.56 3.79 -3.25
C CYS A 165 18.05 3.67 -3.11
N ILE A 166 17.40 4.74 -2.67
CA ILE A 166 15.94 4.82 -2.59
C ILE A 166 15.50 5.98 -3.46
N THR A 167 14.62 5.69 -4.40
CA THR A 167 14.01 6.69 -5.27
C THR A 167 12.51 6.65 -5.11
N VAL A 168 11.92 7.82 -4.91
CA VAL A 168 10.48 8.01 -4.83
C VAL A 168 10.10 8.94 -5.96
N SER A 169 9.29 8.46 -6.88
CA SER A 169 8.73 9.26 -7.97
C SER A 169 7.21 9.24 -7.91
N HIS A 170 6.59 10.33 -8.35
CA HIS A 170 5.14 10.44 -8.43
C HIS A 170 4.77 10.88 -9.84
N SER A 171 3.67 10.35 -10.35
CA SER A 171 3.03 10.81 -11.58
C SER A 171 2.18 12.05 -11.29
N PRO A 172 1.92 12.91 -12.29
CA PRO A 172 1.00 14.03 -12.14
C PRO A 172 -0.39 13.52 -11.74
N ILE A 173 -0.98 14.19 -10.76
CA ILE A 173 -2.32 13.88 -10.26
C ILE A 173 -3.34 14.33 -11.32
N VAL A 174 -4.19 13.42 -11.77
CA VAL A 174 -5.26 13.72 -12.71
C VAL A 174 -6.52 14.03 -11.91
N ILE A 175 -7.05 15.24 -12.05
CA ILE A 175 -8.29 15.70 -11.42
C ILE A 175 -9.33 15.93 -12.53
N LYS A 176 -10.52 15.35 -12.38
CA LYS A 176 -11.65 15.46 -13.31
C LYS A 176 -12.96 15.70 -12.59
#